data_AF-I2JH40-F1
#
_entry.id   AF-I2JH40-F1
#
_cell.length_a   1.000
_cell.length_b   1.000
_cell.length_c   1.000
_cell.angle_alpha   90.00
_cell.angle_beta   90.00
_cell.angle_gamma   90.00
#
_symmetry.space_group_name_H-M   'P 1'
#
loop_
_entity.id
_entity.type
_entity.pdbx_description
1 polymer ?
#
loop_
_entity_poly.entity_id
_entity_poly.type
_entity_poly.pdbx_seq_one_letter_code
_entity_poly.pdbx_strand_id
1 'polypeptide(L)'
;MAGILEKLQNMFRGASIAEPVDLQHRHFIVTGCATGSLGFATALQLLAQGAVVSVTVRNNSEAIAAALREQLAARFHQNIHAFDLDLSQFSSVETFVRAYEATSLGLDVLINNAGIHLDLMSRWTSPQLSADGFEIQWRVNYLGTAHLTYRLLPLLKTSAAISGDSRVVTVVSQLHSRGLNAEFFTPQRPYNSWNAYGQSKLALVHLTRSIDAHFAQHGISSYCLHPGAVYTNVAGKGLADTGLIEKVRSALAPIEKLFLKTASQGAQTQIHCATAATAILNSGGYYSDLQLGVASTEADDADVAERLWGNVQRWVTEVSKVKSRQAIAERRHASRLGLK
;
A
#
# COMPACT_ATOMS: atom_id res chain seq x y z
N MET A 1 -31.47 20.35 19.78
CA MET A 1 -30.59 19.17 19.94
C MET A 1 -29.89 18.75 18.65
N ALA A 2 -30.53 18.79 17.47
CA ALA A 2 -29.89 18.42 16.19
C ALA A 2 -28.68 19.29 15.80
N GLY A 3 -28.76 20.63 15.94
CA GLY A 3 -27.66 21.53 15.55
C GLY A 3 -26.43 21.54 16.48
N ILE A 4 -26.56 21.06 17.72
CA ILE A 4 -25.42 20.90 18.64
C ILE A 4 -24.69 19.59 18.32
N LEU A 5 -25.43 18.52 18.00
CA LEU A 5 -24.86 17.26 17.56
C LEU A 5 -24.15 17.40 16.21
N GLU A 6 -24.69 18.20 15.28
CA GLU A 6 -24.08 18.47 13.97
C GLU A 6 -22.83 19.36 14.08
N LYS A 7 -22.83 20.36 14.99
CA LYS A 7 -21.62 21.15 15.31
C LYS A 7 -20.55 20.32 16.02
N LEU A 8 -20.91 19.46 16.96
CA LEU A 8 -19.98 18.53 17.60
C LEU A 8 -19.46 17.49 16.59
N GLN A 9 -20.33 16.99 15.70
CA GLN A 9 -19.92 16.12 14.60
C GLN A 9 -18.95 16.83 13.67
N ASN A 10 -19.18 18.09 13.27
CA ASN A 10 -18.24 18.85 12.44
C ASN A 10 -16.92 19.18 13.16
N MET A 11 -16.95 19.36 14.48
CA MET A 11 -15.75 19.59 15.30
C MET A 11 -14.84 18.35 15.39
N PHE A 12 -15.40 17.14 15.28
CA PHE A 12 -14.65 15.88 15.16
C PHE A 12 -14.52 15.35 13.70
N ARG A 13 -15.28 15.89 12.74
CA ARG A 13 -15.28 15.55 11.29
C ARG A 13 -14.47 16.49 10.41
N GLY A 14 -13.73 17.45 10.98
CA GLY A 14 -12.80 18.32 10.25
C GLY A 14 -11.62 17.55 9.66
N ALA A 15 -11.88 16.54 8.82
CA ALA A 15 -10.85 15.89 8.04
C ALA A 15 -10.37 16.91 7.00
N SER A 16 -9.12 17.34 7.14
CA SER A 16 -8.46 18.17 6.14
C SER A 16 -8.59 17.47 4.77
N ILE A 17 -9.07 18.21 3.78
CA ILE A 17 -9.29 17.71 2.41
C ILE A 17 -8.07 18.09 1.58
N ALA A 18 -7.59 17.17 0.75
CA ALA A 18 -6.52 17.48 -0.18
C ALA A 18 -7.03 18.43 -1.26
N GLU A 19 -6.26 19.48 -1.54
CA GLU A 19 -6.58 20.43 -2.61
C GLU A 19 -6.77 19.70 -3.95
N PRO A 20 -7.83 20.02 -4.72
CA PRO A 20 -7.99 19.50 -6.08
C PRO A 20 -6.87 19.96 -6.99
N VAL A 21 -6.31 19.03 -7.77
CA VAL A 21 -5.25 19.30 -8.75
C VAL A 21 -5.69 18.73 -10.09
N ASP A 22 -5.32 19.36 -11.21
CA ASP A 22 -5.48 18.76 -12.53
C ASP A 22 -4.42 17.66 -12.72
N LEU A 23 -4.88 16.42 -12.85
CA LEU A 23 -4.01 15.24 -12.96
C LEU A 23 -4.01 14.65 -14.37
N GLN A 24 -4.47 15.39 -15.38
CA GLN A 24 -4.37 14.95 -16.77
C GLN A 24 -2.94 14.53 -17.11
N HIS A 25 -2.84 13.44 -17.88
CA HIS A 25 -1.58 12.84 -18.32
C HIS A 25 -0.67 12.30 -17.20
N ARG A 26 -1.15 12.22 -15.96
CA ARG A 26 -0.42 11.57 -14.87
C ARG A 26 -0.89 10.14 -14.64
N HIS A 27 0.07 9.25 -14.45
CA HIS A 27 -0.13 7.81 -14.35
C HIS A 27 0.11 7.33 -12.93
N PHE A 28 -0.91 6.70 -12.35
CA PHE A 28 -0.92 6.22 -10.97
C PHE A 28 -1.11 4.71 -10.93
N ILE A 29 -0.42 4.06 -9.99
CA ILE A 29 -0.82 2.73 -9.48
C ILE A 29 -1.33 2.90 -8.06
N VAL A 30 -2.50 2.34 -7.76
CA VAL A 30 -3.04 2.28 -6.39
C VAL A 30 -3.27 0.82 -6.02
N THR A 31 -2.58 0.35 -4.98
CA THR A 31 -2.73 -1.04 -4.53
C THR A 31 -3.84 -1.20 -3.50
N GLY A 32 -4.59 -2.30 -3.54
CA GLY A 32 -5.61 -2.61 -2.53
C GLY A 32 -6.89 -1.79 -2.67
N CYS A 33 -7.47 -1.76 -3.88
CA CYS A 33 -8.63 -0.95 -4.24
C CYS A 33 -9.98 -1.67 -4.12
N ALA A 34 -10.15 -2.57 -3.15
CA ALA A 34 -11.43 -3.25 -2.95
C ALA A 34 -12.56 -2.23 -2.67
N THR A 35 -13.78 -2.46 -3.16
CA THR A 35 -14.91 -1.55 -2.95
C THR A 35 -15.09 -1.18 -1.47
N GLY A 36 -15.24 0.12 -1.20
CA GLY A 36 -15.35 0.66 0.17
C GLY A 36 -14.03 0.76 0.95
N SER A 37 -12.89 0.42 0.34
CA SER A 37 -11.56 0.62 0.93
C SER A 37 -11.02 2.04 0.73
N LEU A 38 -9.97 2.35 1.48
CA LEU A 38 -9.16 3.56 1.34
C LEU A 38 -8.58 3.72 -0.08
N GLY A 39 -8.09 2.62 -0.66
CA GLY A 39 -7.54 2.58 -2.01
C GLY A 39 -8.60 2.88 -3.07
N PHE A 40 -9.81 2.35 -2.91
CA PHE A 40 -10.93 2.64 -3.81
C PHE A 40 -11.30 4.13 -3.79
N ALA A 41 -11.44 4.73 -2.60
CA ALA A 41 -11.74 6.15 -2.47
C ALA A 41 -10.62 7.04 -3.06
N THR A 42 -9.37 6.61 -2.92
CA THR A 42 -8.21 7.29 -3.51
C THR A 42 -8.25 7.22 -5.02
N ALA A 43 -8.42 6.03 -5.59
CA ALA A 43 -8.52 5.85 -7.04
C ALA A 43 -9.67 6.67 -7.63
N LEU A 44 -10.84 6.67 -6.98
CA LEU A 44 -11.99 7.44 -7.41
C LEU A 44 -11.70 8.95 -7.48
N GLN A 45 -11.07 9.52 -6.45
CA GLN A 45 -10.75 10.95 -6.43
C GLN A 45 -9.67 11.33 -7.46
N LEU A 46 -8.63 10.50 -7.63
CA LEU A 46 -7.60 10.71 -8.64
C LEU A 46 -8.18 10.66 -10.07
N LEU A 47 -9.05 9.68 -10.35
CA LEU A 47 -9.74 9.55 -11.64
C LEU A 47 -10.66 10.74 -11.91
N ALA A 48 -11.41 11.20 -10.91
CA ALA A 48 -12.27 12.38 -11.03
C ALA A 48 -11.48 13.67 -11.33
N GLN A 49 -10.20 13.70 -10.96
CA GLN A 49 -9.25 14.78 -11.24
C GLN A 49 -8.50 14.60 -12.59
N GLY A 50 -8.84 13.57 -13.38
CA GLY A 50 -8.32 13.37 -14.73
C GLY A 50 -7.10 12.45 -14.84
N ALA A 51 -6.63 11.86 -13.73
CA ALA A 51 -5.51 10.91 -13.74
C ALA A 51 -5.83 9.64 -14.55
N VAL A 52 -4.78 8.98 -15.04
CA VAL A 52 -4.82 7.57 -15.47
C VAL A 52 -4.47 6.70 -14.28
N VAL A 53 -5.36 5.80 -13.87
CA VAL A 53 -5.20 5.01 -12.64
C VAL A 53 -5.29 3.52 -12.92
N SER A 54 -4.20 2.82 -12.59
CA SER A 54 -4.13 1.37 -12.52
C SER A 54 -4.47 0.91 -11.11
N VAL A 55 -5.65 0.32 -10.95
CA VAL A 55 -6.13 -0.19 -9.67
C VAL A 55 -5.79 -1.66 -9.52
N THR A 56 -5.38 -2.05 -8.32
CA THR A 56 -5.07 -3.46 -8.04
C THR A 56 -5.82 -4.01 -6.84
N VAL A 57 -6.21 -5.27 -6.94
CA VAL A 57 -6.78 -6.10 -5.87
C VAL A 57 -6.26 -7.52 -6.03
N ARG A 58 -6.45 -8.38 -5.02
CA ARG A 58 -5.93 -9.75 -5.08
C ARG A 58 -6.48 -10.54 -6.27
N ASN A 59 -7.80 -10.48 -6.47
CA ASN A 59 -8.53 -11.15 -7.54
C ASN A 59 -9.70 -10.27 -7.97
N ASN A 60 -10.18 -10.47 -9.20
CA ASN A 60 -11.37 -9.84 -9.76
C ASN A 60 -11.24 -8.31 -9.88
N SER A 61 -10.09 -7.85 -10.36
CA SER A 61 -9.81 -6.43 -10.59
C SER A 61 -10.82 -5.74 -11.53
N GLU A 62 -11.35 -6.45 -12.52
CA GLU A 62 -12.34 -5.90 -13.46
C GLU A 62 -13.65 -5.48 -12.78
N ALA A 63 -14.08 -6.18 -11.72
CA ALA A 63 -15.24 -5.76 -10.94
C ALA A 63 -15.00 -4.43 -10.21
N ILE A 64 -13.75 -4.14 -9.81
CA ILE A 64 -13.38 -2.86 -9.22
C ILE A 64 -13.43 -1.75 -10.27
N ALA A 65 -12.91 -2.02 -11.48
CA ALA A 65 -13.00 -1.05 -12.57
C ALA A 65 -14.46 -0.76 -12.96
N ALA A 66 -15.33 -1.77 -13.00
CA ALA A 66 -16.76 -1.58 -13.23
C ALA A 66 -17.39 -0.68 -12.14
N ALA A 67 -17.13 -0.97 -10.86
CA ALA A 67 -17.65 -0.17 -9.75
C ALA A 67 -17.14 1.29 -9.75
N LEU A 68 -15.92 1.55 -10.25
CA LEU A 68 -15.41 2.91 -10.46
C LEU A 68 -16.12 3.60 -11.63
N ARG A 69 -16.35 2.90 -12.75
CA ARG A 69 -17.06 3.44 -13.92
C ARG A 69 -18.49 3.85 -13.58
N GLU A 70 -19.18 3.12 -12.70
CA GLU A 70 -20.52 3.49 -12.21
C GLU A 70 -20.55 4.82 -11.44
N GLN A 71 -19.42 5.22 -10.83
CA GLN A 71 -19.32 6.44 -10.02
C GLN A 71 -18.66 7.62 -10.77
N LEU A 72 -18.18 7.39 -12.00
CA LEU A 72 -17.44 8.37 -12.78
C LEU A 72 -18.16 8.69 -14.08
N ALA A 73 -18.00 9.94 -14.53
CA ALA A 73 -18.46 10.34 -15.86
C ALA A 73 -17.78 9.49 -16.95
N ALA A 74 -18.53 9.17 -18.01
CA ALA A 74 -18.07 8.30 -19.11
C ALA A 74 -16.72 8.73 -19.71
N ARG A 75 -16.43 10.04 -19.73
CA ARG A 75 -15.16 10.61 -20.21
C ARG A 75 -13.92 10.18 -19.42
N PHE A 76 -14.06 9.53 -18.28
CA PHE A 76 -12.94 9.03 -17.47
C PHE A 76 -12.82 7.50 -17.49
N HIS A 77 -13.74 6.78 -18.17
CA HIS A 77 -13.77 5.32 -18.13
C HIS A 77 -12.54 4.66 -18.75
N GLN A 78 -11.96 5.32 -19.76
CA GLN A 78 -10.74 4.88 -20.45
C GLN A 78 -9.46 5.08 -19.61
N ASN A 79 -9.53 5.89 -18.55
CA ASN A 79 -8.40 6.13 -17.65
C ASN A 79 -8.24 5.01 -16.59
N ILE A 80 -9.14 4.03 -16.57
CA ILE A 80 -9.19 2.98 -15.54
C ILE A 80 -8.58 1.70 -16.10
N HIS A 81 -7.48 1.27 -15.52
CA HIS A 81 -6.84 -0.01 -15.80
C HIS A 81 -6.91 -0.90 -14.57
N ALA A 82 -7.14 -2.20 -14.75
CA ALA A 82 -7.38 -3.13 -13.67
C ALA A 82 -6.38 -4.28 -13.71
N PHE A 83 -5.77 -4.60 -12.58
CA PHE A 83 -4.86 -5.75 -12.49
C PHE A 83 -5.04 -6.53 -11.20
N ASP A 84 -4.95 -7.85 -11.32
CA ASP A 84 -4.83 -8.72 -10.17
C ASP A 84 -3.38 -8.66 -9.61
N LEU A 85 -3.28 -8.49 -8.29
CA LEU A 85 -2.03 -8.39 -7.55
C LEU A 85 -2.21 -8.94 -6.13
N ASP A 86 -1.61 -10.10 -5.87
CA ASP A 86 -1.48 -10.67 -4.53
C ASP A 86 -0.07 -10.45 -3.98
N LEU A 87 0.07 -9.43 -3.13
CA LEU A 87 1.33 -9.10 -2.46
C LEU A 87 1.85 -10.21 -1.55
N SER A 88 1.09 -11.27 -1.25
CA SER A 88 1.58 -12.43 -0.50
C SER A 88 2.40 -13.41 -1.34
N GLN A 89 2.45 -13.25 -2.66
CA GLN A 89 3.06 -14.20 -3.59
C GLN A 89 4.06 -13.54 -4.54
N PHE A 90 5.30 -14.05 -4.58
CA PHE A 90 6.35 -13.48 -5.43
C PHE A 90 5.96 -13.50 -6.91
N SER A 91 5.42 -14.61 -7.39
CA SER A 91 5.00 -14.77 -8.79
C SER A 91 3.88 -13.81 -9.19
N SER A 92 2.96 -13.48 -8.28
CA SER A 92 1.87 -12.55 -8.56
C SER A 92 2.42 -11.13 -8.80
N VAL A 93 3.32 -10.65 -7.94
CA VAL A 93 4.00 -9.34 -8.12
C VAL A 93 4.76 -9.31 -9.44
N GLU A 94 5.50 -10.36 -9.76
CA GLU A 94 6.25 -10.48 -11.01
C GLU A 94 5.38 -10.47 -12.26
N THR A 95 4.22 -11.15 -12.22
CA THR A 95 3.25 -11.17 -13.31
C THR A 95 2.59 -9.81 -13.48
N PHE A 96 2.21 -9.16 -12.38
CA PHE A 96 1.69 -7.79 -12.40
C PHE A 96 2.68 -6.83 -13.05
N VAL A 97 3.95 -6.82 -12.61
CA VAL A 97 4.98 -5.91 -13.13
C VAL A 97 5.14 -6.08 -14.64
N ARG A 98 5.26 -7.32 -15.14
CA ARG A 98 5.37 -7.58 -16.58
C ARG A 98 4.12 -7.12 -17.35
N ALA A 99 2.94 -7.39 -16.82
CA ALA A 99 1.68 -6.99 -17.45
C ALA A 99 1.55 -5.46 -17.51
N TYR A 100 1.95 -4.77 -16.45
CA TYR A 100 1.94 -3.31 -16.40
C TYR A 100 2.98 -2.70 -17.33
N GLU A 101 4.22 -3.20 -17.35
CA GLU A 101 5.28 -2.76 -18.29
C GLU A 101 4.82 -2.88 -19.75
N ALA A 102 4.10 -3.96 -20.09
CA ALA A 102 3.58 -4.18 -21.44
C ALA A 102 2.54 -3.13 -21.88
N THR A 103 1.92 -2.39 -20.95
CA THR A 103 0.96 -1.32 -21.30
C THR A 103 1.62 -0.06 -21.85
N SER A 104 2.91 0.16 -21.57
CA SER A 104 3.64 1.39 -21.93
C SER A 104 3.01 2.68 -21.39
N LEU A 105 2.22 2.61 -20.31
CA LEU A 105 1.56 3.78 -19.72
C LEU A 105 2.54 4.76 -19.06
N GLY A 106 3.72 4.31 -18.61
CA GLY A 106 4.56 5.08 -17.69
C GLY A 106 3.99 5.09 -16.27
N LEU A 107 4.74 5.62 -15.29
CA LEU A 107 4.34 5.61 -13.88
C LEU A 107 4.90 6.84 -13.16
N ASP A 108 4.03 7.82 -12.87
CA ASP A 108 4.42 9.01 -12.11
C ASP A 108 4.29 8.76 -10.61
N VAL A 109 3.24 8.06 -10.17
CA VAL A 109 2.97 7.90 -8.74
C VAL A 109 2.57 6.48 -8.39
N LEU A 110 3.34 5.85 -7.49
CA LEU A 110 3.00 4.58 -6.87
C LEU A 110 2.40 4.82 -5.48
N ILE A 111 1.13 4.44 -5.29
CA ILE A 111 0.45 4.46 -3.99
C ILE A 111 0.37 3.04 -3.43
N ASN A 112 1.29 2.75 -2.52
CA ASN A 112 1.35 1.52 -1.74
C ASN A 112 0.31 1.56 -0.60
N ASN A 113 -0.96 1.34 -0.95
CA ASN A 113 -2.09 1.38 -0.01
C ASN A 113 -2.45 0.01 0.59
N ALA A 114 -2.20 -1.09 -0.12
CA ALA A 114 -2.57 -2.42 0.35
C ALA A 114 -1.89 -2.79 1.69
N GLY A 115 -2.65 -3.44 2.57
CA GLY A 115 -2.14 -3.98 3.82
C GLY A 115 -3.17 -4.81 4.59
N ILE A 116 -2.70 -5.62 5.52
CA ILE A 116 -3.49 -6.53 6.35
C ILE A 116 -3.09 -6.43 7.82
N HIS A 117 -4.07 -6.62 8.70
CA HIS A 117 -3.88 -6.91 10.12
C HIS A 117 -4.84 -8.04 10.46
N LEU A 118 -4.35 -9.28 10.47
CA LEU A 118 -5.22 -10.47 10.45
C LEU A 118 -5.61 -10.99 11.83
N ASP A 119 -4.90 -10.60 12.89
CA ASP A 119 -5.12 -11.09 14.25
C ASP A 119 -5.45 -9.97 15.24
N LEU A 120 -6.56 -9.28 14.97
CA LEU A 120 -7.03 -8.18 15.82
C LEU A 120 -7.35 -8.60 17.26
N MET A 121 -7.62 -9.89 17.47
CA MET A 121 -7.93 -10.45 18.79
C MET A 121 -6.69 -11.00 19.51
N SER A 122 -5.49 -10.83 18.93
CA SER A 122 -4.21 -11.27 19.49
C SER A 122 -4.20 -12.76 19.89
N ARG A 123 -4.82 -13.62 19.08
CA ARG A 123 -4.96 -15.06 19.33
C ARG A 123 -3.79 -15.89 18.78
N TRP A 124 -3.00 -15.34 17.85
CA TRP A 124 -1.89 -16.07 17.24
C TRP A 124 -0.67 -16.09 18.16
N THR A 125 -0.31 -17.30 18.59
CA THR A 125 0.91 -17.55 19.41
C THR A 125 2.10 -18.01 18.57
N SER A 126 1.91 -18.20 17.26
CA SER A 126 2.95 -18.56 16.29
C SER A 126 2.79 -17.82 14.96
N PRO A 127 3.89 -17.58 14.22
CA PRO A 127 3.84 -16.92 12.91
C PRO A 127 2.99 -17.70 11.92
N GLN A 128 2.03 -17.03 11.29
CA GLN A 128 1.32 -17.59 10.14
C GLN A 128 2.14 -17.31 8.88
N LEU A 129 2.46 -18.34 8.10
CA LEU A 129 3.36 -18.22 6.96
C LEU A 129 2.61 -18.04 5.64
N SER A 130 3.16 -17.19 4.78
CA SER A 130 2.80 -17.09 3.36
C SER A 130 3.33 -18.29 2.57
N ALA A 131 2.87 -18.43 1.32
CA ALA A 131 3.37 -19.45 0.40
C ALA A 131 4.89 -19.35 0.16
N ASP A 132 5.45 -18.14 0.27
CA ASP A 132 6.88 -17.87 0.14
C ASP A 132 7.67 -18.10 1.45
N GLY A 133 7.02 -18.59 2.52
CA GLY A 133 7.66 -18.97 3.79
C GLY A 133 7.90 -17.83 4.78
N PHE A 134 7.46 -16.60 4.48
CA PHE A 134 7.55 -15.45 5.38
C PHE A 134 6.31 -15.30 6.24
N GLU A 135 6.44 -14.73 7.44
CA GLU A 135 5.30 -14.30 8.26
C GLU A 135 4.34 -13.43 7.42
N ILE A 136 3.05 -13.67 7.52
CA ILE A 136 2.06 -13.19 6.54
C ILE A 136 1.90 -11.68 6.54
N GLN A 137 1.93 -11.02 7.70
CA GLN A 137 1.81 -9.57 7.81
C GLN A 137 3.08 -8.89 7.28
N TRP A 138 4.25 -9.43 7.64
CA TRP A 138 5.54 -9.02 7.09
C TRP A 138 5.57 -9.17 5.56
N ARG A 139 5.14 -10.33 5.06
CA ARG A 139 5.14 -10.65 3.63
C ARG A 139 4.27 -9.70 2.84
N VAL A 140 3.05 -9.45 3.28
CA VAL A 140 2.07 -8.64 2.55
C VAL A 140 2.35 -7.16 2.72
N ASN A 141 2.50 -6.69 3.97
CA ASN A 141 2.59 -5.27 4.25
C ASN A 141 3.93 -4.70 3.80
N TYR A 142 5.04 -5.37 4.15
CA TYR A 142 6.38 -4.85 3.90
C TYR A 142 7.02 -5.50 2.68
N LEU A 143 7.29 -6.81 2.71
CA LEU A 143 8.17 -7.43 1.71
C LEU A 143 7.55 -7.40 0.29
N GLY A 144 6.25 -7.60 0.16
CA GLY A 144 5.52 -7.52 -1.10
C GLY A 144 5.46 -6.09 -1.64
N THR A 145 5.20 -5.12 -0.76
CA THR A 145 5.23 -3.69 -1.09
C THR A 145 6.62 -3.25 -1.54
N ALA A 146 7.67 -3.65 -0.82
CA ALA A 146 9.05 -3.32 -1.16
C ALA A 146 9.49 -4.00 -2.46
N HIS A 147 9.08 -5.25 -2.70
CA HIS A 147 9.30 -5.97 -3.96
C HIS A 147 8.64 -5.25 -5.14
N LEU A 148 7.35 -4.94 -5.03
CA LEU A 148 6.62 -4.20 -6.04
C LEU A 148 7.31 -2.86 -6.34
N THR A 149 7.61 -2.10 -5.29
CA THR A 149 8.24 -0.78 -5.41
C THR A 149 9.59 -0.89 -6.10
N TYR A 150 10.46 -1.79 -5.63
CA TYR A 150 11.78 -2.01 -6.21
C TYR A 150 11.71 -2.34 -7.71
N ARG A 151 10.73 -3.15 -8.11
CA ARG A 151 10.50 -3.52 -9.50
C ARG A 151 9.97 -2.40 -10.38
N LEU A 152 9.24 -1.43 -9.81
CA LEU A 152 8.66 -0.30 -10.53
C LEU A 152 9.55 0.97 -10.51
N LEU A 153 10.62 1.00 -9.71
CA LEU A 153 11.56 2.13 -9.66
C LEU A 153 12.13 2.54 -11.03
N PRO A 154 12.45 1.62 -11.98
CA PRO A 154 12.88 2.02 -13.31
C PRO A 154 11.84 2.83 -14.08
N LEU A 155 10.55 2.51 -13.94
CA LEU A 155 9.46 3.26 -14.57
C LEU A 155 9.28 4.63 -13.91
N LEU A 156 9.29 4.69 -12.57
CA LEU A 156 9.28 5.96 -11.82
C LEU A 156 10.45 6.86 -12.21
N LYS A 157 11.65 6.30 -12.39
CA LYS A 157 12.83 7.06 -12.82
C LYS A 157 12.69 7.60 -14.23
N THR A 158 12.07 6.83 -15.12
CA THR A 158 11.79 7.26 -16.50
C THR A 158 10.77 8.40 -16.51
N SER A 159 9.68 8.26 -15.78
CA SER A 159 8.69 9.34 -15.62
C SER A 159 9.30 10.57 -14.97
N ALA A 160 10.10 10.42 -13.91
CA ALA A 160 10.77 11.54 -13.23
C ALA A 160 11.67 12.33 -14.17
N ALA A 161 12.40 11.66 -15.07
CA ALA A 161 13.24 12.32 -16.06
C ALA A 161 12.45 13.14 -17.10
N ILE A 162 11.16 12.83 -17.30
CA ILE A 162 10.27 13.53 -18.23
C ILE A 162 9.50 14.65 -17.51
N SER A 163 8.85 14.33 -16.38
CA SER A 163 7.92 15.22 -15.69
C SER A 163 8.56 16.04 -14.58
N GLY A 164 9.73 15.64 -14.09
CA GLY A 164 10.38 16.23 -12.91
C GLY A 164 9.67 15.90 -11.58
N ASP A 165 8.60 15.09 -11.60
CA ASP A 165 7.80 14.77 -10.41
C ASP A 165 7.31 13.31 -10.45
N SER A 166 8.08 12.40 -9.84
CA SER A 166 7.60 11.05 -9.54
C SER A 166 7.65 10.73 -8.06
N ARG A 167 6.71 9.91 -7.59
CA ARG A 167 6.46 9.74 -6.16
C ARG A 167 6.17 8.30 -5.78
N VAL A 168 6.64 7.91 -4.60
CA VAL A 168 6.16 6.71 -3.89
C VAL A 168 5.47 7.13 -2.61
N VAL A 169 4.18 6.86 -2.49
CA VAL A 169 3.36 7.15 -1.30
C VAL A 169 2.98 5.84 -0.63
N THR A 170 3.31 5.69 0.65
CA THR A 170 3.16 4.42 1.39
C THR A 170 2.27 4.55 2.61
N VAL A 171 1.21 3.75 2.67
CA VAL A 171 0.26 3.74 3.79
C VAL A 171 0.78 2.87 4.93
N VAL A 172 1.12 3.52 6.04
CA VAL A 172 1.57 2.89 7.28
C VAL A 172 0.45 2.88 8.33
N SER A 173 0.79 2.86 9.62
CA SER A 173 -0.14 2.90 10.74
C SER A 173 0.53 3.54 11.94
N GLN A 174 -0.20 4.16 12.87
CA GLN A 174 0.36 4.57 14.17
C GLN A 174 0.97 3.38 14.94
N LEU A 175 0.51 2.15 14.67
CA LEU A 175 1.10 0.94 15.26
C LEU A 175 2.53 0.65 14.79
N HIS A 176 3.10 1.41 13.85
CA HIS A 176 4.55 1.37 13.56
C HIS A 176 5.39 1.62 14.82
N SER A 177 4.88 2.40 15.78
CA SER A 177 5.51 2.65 17.09
C SER A 177 5.66 1.42 17.98
N ARG A 178 5.00 0.30 17.65
CA ARG A 178 5.22 -1.00 18.32
C ARG A 178 6.30 -1.84 17.65
N GLY A 179 6.77 -1.42 16.48
CA GLY A 179 7.79 -2.12 15.72
C GLY A 179 9.17 -1.96 16.36
N LEU A 180 9.93 -3.04 16.38
CA LEU A 180 11.35 -3.04 16.77
C LEU A 180 12.11 -3.78 15.67
N ASN A 181 12.36 -3.12 14.53
CA ASN A 181 12.95 -3.77 13.35
C ASN A 181 14.41 -4.18 13.56
N ALA A 182 15.15 -3.52 14.47
CA ALA A 182 16.49 -3.93 14.87
C ALA A 182 16.53 -5.37 15.42
N GLU A 183 15.42 -5.84 16.02
CA GLU A 183 15.35 -7.18 16.61
C GLU A 183 15.39 -8.30 15.57
N PHE A 184 15.13 -8.02 14.28
CA PHE A 184 15.34 -8.99 13.19
C PHE A 184 16.81 -9.40 13.05
N PHE A 185 17.72 -8.65 13.65
CA PHE A 185 19.16 -8.84 13.56
C PHE A 185 19.79 -9.31 14.87
N THR A 186 18.97 -9.60 15.87
CA THR A 186 19.37 -10.14 17.18
C THR A 186 18.55 -11.40 17.48
N PRO A 187 18.84 -12.15 18.57
CA PRO A 187 18.04 -13.31 18.95
C PRO A 187 16.55 -12.98 19.09
N GLN A 188 15.70 -13.85 18.53
CA GLN A 188 14.26 -13.60 18.40
C GLN A 188 13.52 -13.80 19.74
N ARG A 189 12.51 -12.94 19.96
CA ARG A 189 11.56 -13.05 21.08
C ARG A 189 10.40 -13.98 20.72
N PRO A 190 9.61 -14.45 21.71
CA PRO A 190 8.34 -15.13 21.44
C PRO A 190 7.45 -14.30 20.51
N TYR A 191 6.76 -14.98 19.59
CA TYR A 191 5.92 -14.31 18.60
C TYR A 191 4.76 -13.56 19.28
N ASN A 192 4.52 -12.34 18.82
CA ASN A 192 3.34 -11.56 19.14
C ASN A 192 2.82 -10.92 17.85
N SER A 193 1.57 -11.21 17.49
CA SER A 193 1.02 -10.78 16.20
C SER A 193 0.89 -9.26 16.05
N TRP A 194 0.62 -8.55 17.14
CA TRP A 194 0.56 -7.07 17.12
C TRP A 194 1.94 -6.45 16.94
N ASN A 195 2.97 -7.03 17.55
CA ASN A 195 4.35 -6.60 17.33
C ASN A 195 4.79 -6.92 15.90
N ALA A 196 4.42 -8.08 15.35
CA ALA A 196 4.69 -8.43 13.95
C ALA A 196 4.01 -7.44 12.97
N TYR A 197 2.75 -7.07 13.25
CA TYR A 197 2.08 -6.00 12.50
C TYR A 197 2.83 -4.66 12.61
N GLY A 198 3.17 -4.24 13.83
CA GLY A 198 3.92 -3.02 14.09
C GLY A 198 5.27 -2.98 13.37
N GLN A 199 6.03 -4.06 13.45
CA GLN A 199 7.29 -4.27 12.72
C GLN A 199 7.09 -4.16 11.20
N SER A 200 6.01 -4.73 10.65
CA SER A 200 5.71 -4.62 9.22
C SER A 200 5.41 -3.17 8.81
N LYS A 201 4.79 -2.38 9.70
CA LYS A 201 4.46 -0.97 9.43
C LYS A 201 5.64 -0.02 9.69
N LEU A 202 6.51 -0.33 10.63
CA LEU A 202 7.78 0.39 10.83
C LEU A 202 8.75 0.15 9.67
N ALA A 203 8.83 -1.08 9.16
CA ALA A 203 9.63 -1.39 7.97
C ALA A 203 9.22 -0.59 6.73
N LEU A 204 7.94 -0.20 6.62
CA LEU A 204 7.47 0.70 5.55
C LEU A 204 7.91 2.16 5.73
N VAL A 205 8.10 2.62 6.98
CA VAL A 205 8.71 3.93 7.26
C VAL A 205 10.19 3.90 6.84
N HIS A 206 10.92 2.84 7.20
CA HIS A 206 12.29 2.63 6.74
C HIS A 206 12.38 2.54 5.20
N LEU A 207 11.43 1.85 4.54
CA LEU A 207 11.36 1.78 3.08
C LEU A 207 11.25 3.18 2.45
N THR A 208 10.39 4.03 3.01
CA THR A 208 10.16 5.40 2.52
C THR A 208 11.46 6.21 2.59
N ARG A 209 12.16 6.16 3.72
CA ARG A 209 13.44 6.85 3.92
C ARG A 209 14.56 6.28 3.04
N SER A 210 14.55 4.97 2.81
CA SER A 210 15.51 4.33 1.89
C SER A 210 15.27 4.79 0.45
N ILE A 211 14.02 4.86 -0.01
CA ILE A 211 13.71 5.36 -1.36
C ILE A 211 14.18 6.81 -1.50
N ASP A 212 13.91 7.66 -0.51
CA ASP A 212 14.40 9.04 -0.52
C ASP A 212 15.93 9.11 -0.61
N ALA A 213 16.63 8.45 0.32
CA ALA A 213 18.09 8.44 0.37
C ALA A 213 18.76 7.96 -0.93
N HIS A 214 18.18 6.96 -1.59
CA HIS A 214 18.76 6.35 -2.80
C HIS A 214 18.28 6.99 -4.11
N PHE A 215 17.07 7.57 -4.15
CA PHE A 215 16.42 7.98 -5.41
C PHE A 215 15.97 9.45 -5.48
N ALA A 216 16.15 10.27 -4.44
CA ALA A 216 15.86 11.70 -4.51
C ALA A 216 16.66 12.40 -5.64
N GLN A 217 17.93 12.03 -5.82
CA GLN A 217 18.78 12.51 -6.93
C GLN A 217 18.27 12.12 -8.33
N HIS A 218 17.33 11.18 -8.41
CA HIS A 218 16.67 10.75 -9.65
C HIS A 218 15.29 11.39 -9.84
N GLY A 219 14.93 12.39 -9.05
CA GLY A 219 13.64 13.07 -9.13
C GLY A 219 12.48 12.25 -8.55
N ILE A 220 12.77 11.22 -7.75
CA ILE A 220 11.76 10.40 -7.08
C ILE A 220 11.67 10.83 -5.63
N SER A 221 10.51 11.39 -5.25
CA SER A 221 10.20 11.66 -3.85
C SER A 221 9.51 10.47 -3.19
N SER A 222 9.64 10.32 -1.88
CA SER A 222 8.93 9.28 -1.12
C SER A 222 8.27 9.83 0.13
N TYR A 223 7.05 9.40 0.41
CA TYR A 223 6.27 9.83 1.56
C TYR A 223 5.58 8.63 2.20
N CYS A 224 5.48 8.60 3.53
CA CYS A 224 4.61 7.66 4.22
C CYS A 224 3.61 8.39 5.11
N LEU A 225 2.52 7.70 5.46
CA LEU A 225 1.46 8.30 6.24
C LEU A 225 0.61 7.32 7.03
N HIS A 226 -0.02 7.82 8.07
CA HIS A 226 -1.15 7.16 8.73
C HIS A 226 -2.48 7.81 8.32
N PRO A 227 -3.49 7.04 7.91
CA PRO A 227 -4.76 7.61 7.41
C PRO A 227 -5.74 8.06 8.50
N GLY A 228 -5.37 7.99 9.78
CA GLY A 228 -6.28 8.13 10.91
C GLY A 228 -6.95 6.80 11.29
N ALA A 229 -7.81 6.85 12.29
CA ALA A 229 -8.69 5.73 12.63
C ALA A 229 -9.84 5.65 11.59
N VAL A 230 -9.62 4.89 10.52
CA VAL A 230 -10.57 4.74 9.40
C VAL A 230 -11.41 3.48 9.60
N TYR A 231 -12.73 3.59 9.39
CA TYR A 231 -13.60 2.42 9.28
C TYR A 231 -13.29 1.70 7.96
N THR A 232 -12.49 0.64 8.02
CA THR A 232 -12.13 -0.17 6.84
C THR A 232 -12.59 -1.61 7.03
N ASN A 233 -12.94 -2.27 5.92
CA ASN A 233 -13.30 -3.69 5.92
C ASN A 233 -12.09 -4.62 6.22
N VAL A 234 -10.91 -4.05 6.53
CA VAL A 234 -9.70 -4.78 6.96
C VAL A 234 -9.97 -5.54 8.25
N ALA A 235 -10.82 -5.01 9.13
CA ALA A 235 -11.29 -5.73 10.32
C ALA A 235 -12.25 -6.90 10.01
N GLY A 236 -12.79 -7.00 8.79
CA GLY A 236 -13.77 -8.03 8.41
C GLY A 236 -13.19 -9.44 8.25
N LYS A 237 -11.91 -9.58 7.88
CA LYS A 237 -11.34 -10.90 7.53
C LYS A 237 -10.71 -11.66 8.70
N GLY A 238 -10.41 -11.01 9.81
CA GLY A 238 -9.87 -11.65 11.03
C GLY A 238 -10.93 -12.04 12.07
N LEU A 239 -12.22 -11.85 11.78
CA LEU A 239 -13.32 -11.97 12.75
C LEU A 239 -14.39 -13.01 12.37
N ALA A 240 -14.12 -13.87 11.38
CA ALA A 240 -15.12 -14.74 10.77
C ALA A 240 -15.43 -16.06 11.52
N ASP A 241 -15.01 -16.21 12.79
CA ASP A 241 -15.11 -17.51 13.48
C ASP A 241 -16.19 -17.65 14.56
N THR A 242 -17.04 -16.64 14.81
CA THR A 242 -18.20 -16.84 15.71
C THR A 242 -19.40 -15.96 15.33
N GLY A 243 -20.51 -16.58 14.91
CA GLY A 243 -21.76 -15.90 14.50
C GLY A 243 -22.47 -15.05 15.58
N LEU A 244 -21.95 -15.04 16.82
CA LEU A 244 -22.39 -14.15 17.90
C LEU A 244 -21.76 -12.75 17.78
N ILE A 245 -20.50 -12.66 17.32
CA ILE A 245 -19.76 -11.40 17.17
C ILE A 245 -20.26 -10.61 15.95
N GLU A 246 -20.69 -11.30 14.90
CA GLU A 246 -21.30 -10.67 13.72
C GLU A 246 -22.61 -9.95 14.06
N LYS A 247 -23.41 -10.51 14.98
CA LYS A 247 -24.63 -9.89 15.50
C LYS A 247 -24.34 -8.69 16.40
N VAL A 248 -23.35 -8.79 17.29
CA VAL A 248 -22.91 -7.68 18.16
C VAL A 248 -22.33 -6.53 17.32
N ARG A 249 -21.55 -6.84 16.27
CA ARG A 249 -20.99 -5.85 15.36
C ARG A 249 -22.04 -5.21 14.44
N SER A 250 -23.04 -5.96 13.97
CA SER A 250 -24.18 -5.38 13.24
C SER A 250 -24.95 -4.37 14.11
N ALA A 251 -25.05 -4.65 15.42
CA ALA A 251 -25.67 -3.74 16.39
C ALA A 251 -24.80 -2.51 16.76
N LEU A 252 -23.47 -2.64 16.74
CA LEU A 252 -22.52 -1.56 17.10
C LEU A 252 -21.93 -0.79 15.90
N ALA A 253 -22.07 -1.30 14.67
CA ALA A 253 -21.66 -0.63 13.44
C ALA A 253 -22.18 0.81 13.26
N PRO A 254 -23.37 1.20 13.75
CA PRO A 254 -23.82 2.59 13.71
C PRO A 254 -22.99 3.52 14.62
N ILE A 255 -22.47 2.98 15.74
CA ILE A 255 -21.69 3.71 16.73
C ILE A 255 -20.22 3.80 16.31
N GLU A 256 -19.65 2.71 15.75
CA GLU A 256 -18.28 2.71 15.21
C GLU A 256 -18.13 3.65 13.99
N LYS A 257 -19.15 3.73 13.13
CA LYS A 257 -19.23 4.72 12.04
C LYS A 257 -19.35 6.18 12.51
N LEU A 258 -19.68 6.40 13.78
CA LEU A 258 -19.81 7.74 14.36
C LEU A 258 -18.45 8.32 14.81
N PHE A 259 -17.47 7.45 15.12
CA PHE A 259 -16.15 7.84 15.65
C PHE A 259 -14.98 7.60 14.67
N LEU A 260 -15.16 6.78 13.63
CA LEU A 260 -14.12 6.45 12.66
C LEU A 260 -14.30 7.24 11.35
N LYS A 261 -13.18 7.68 10.75
CA LYS A 261 -13.17 8.34 9.43
C LYS A 261 -13.80 7.44 8.37
N THR A 262 -14.52 8.04 7.43
CA THR A 262 -14.92 7.33 6.20
C THR A 262 -13.69 7.03 5.35
N ALA A 263 -13.78 6.07 4.41
CA ALA A 263 -12.70 5.78 3.48
C ALA A 263 -12.26 7.02 2.67
N SER A 264 -13.21 7.88 2.28
CA SER A 264 -12.93 9.14 1.59
C SER A 264 -12.18 10.14 2.48
N GLN A 265 -12.57 10.28 3.76
CA GLN A 265 -11.87 11.14 4.71
C GLN A 265 -10.46 10.61 5.03
N GLY A 266 -10.31 9.29 5.17
CA GLY A 266 -9.02 8.66 5.40
C GLY A 266 -8.06 8.81 4.21
N ALA A 267 -8.61 8.89 2.98
CA ALA A 267 -7.81 8.96 1.75
C ALA A 267 -7.09 10.30 1.58
N GLN A 268 -7.53 11.35 2.29
CA GLN A 268 -7.05 12.70 2.02
C GLN A 268 -5.54 12.87 2.26
N THR A 269 -4.97 12.22 3.28
CA THR A 269 -3.52 12.33 3.52
C THR A 269 -2.69 11.66 2.42
N GLN A 270 -3.12 10.49 1.89
CA GLN A 270 -2.41 9.85 0.78
C GLN A 270 -2.60 10.55 -0.54
N ILE A 271 -3.77 11.13 -0.78
CA ILE A 271 -4.01 11.98 -1.95
C ILE A 271 -3.13 13.23 -1.86
N HIS A 272 -3.08 13.90 -0.70
CA HIS A 272 -2.22 15.06 -0.50
C HIS A 272 -0.74 14.75 -0.78
N CYS A 273 -0.19 13.66 -0.22
CA CYS A 273 1.18 13.26 -0.53
C CYS A 273 1.38 12.92 -2.02
N ALA A 274 0.35 12.38 -2.67
CA ALA A 274 0.40 11.99 -4.08
C ALA A 274 0.27 13.17 -5.06
N THR A 275 -0.40 14.27 -4.67
CA THR A 275 -0.80 15.32 -5.63
C THR A 275 -0.32 16.73 -5.28
N ALA A 276 -0.05 17.05 -4.01
CA ALA A 276 0.34 18.39 -3.59
C ALA A 276 1.66 18.83 -4.23
N ALA A 277 1.93 20.13 -4.33
CA ALA A 277 3.19 20.62 -4.86
C ALA A 277 4.38 20.05 -4.05
N THR A 278 5.41 19.52 -4.72
CA THR A 278 6.56 18.92 -4.02
C THR A 278 7.27 19.90 -3.09
N ALA A 279 7.27 21.20 -3.43
CA ALA A 279 7.87 22.26 -2.63
C ALA A 279 7.25 22.44 -1.22
N ILE A 280 6.02 21.95 -1.00
CA ILE A 280 5.36 22.01 0.31
C ILE A 280 5.45 20.69 1.08
N LEU A 281 6.15 19.69 0.53
CA LEU A 281 6.36 18.39 1.14
C LEU A 281 7.85 18.14 1.42
N ASN A 282 8.11 17.29 2.40
CA ASN A 282 9.41 16.82 2.84
C ASN A 282 9.50 15.35 2.43
N SER A 283 10.29 15.08 1.38
CA SER A 283 10.58 13.71 0.98
C SER A 283 11.28 12.96 2.12
N GLY A 284 11.04 11.65 2.22
CA GLY A 284 11.38 10.81 3.38
C GLY A 284 10.46 11.01 4.60
N GLY A 285 9.50 11.95 4.52
CA GLY A 285 8.64 12.35 5.64
C GLY A 285 7.50 11.39 5.97
N TYR A 286 7.08 11.43 7.24
CA TYR A 286 5.89 10.78 7.76
C TYR A 286 4.76 11.80 7.92
N TYR A 287 3.57 11.51 7.41
CA TYR A 287 2.45 12.44 7.39
C TYR A 287 1.22 11.91 8.15
N SER A 288 0.49 12.84 8.76
CA SER A 288 -0.82 12.59 9.37
C SER A 288 -1.68 13.84 9.20
N ASP A 289 -2.94 13.68 8.82
CA ASP A 289 -3.89 14.80 8.67
C ASP A 289 -3.36 15.93 7.78
N LEU A 290 -2.70 15.55 6.68
CA LEU A 290 -2.08 16.45 5.69
C LEU A 290 -0.89 17.27 6.23
N GLN A 291 -0.39 16.96 7.42
CA GLN A 291 0.74 17.64 8.03
C GLN A 291 1.92 16.69 8.20
N LEU A 292 3.13 17.26 8.19
CA LEU A 292 4.34 16.53 8.55
C LEU A 292 4.24 16.15 10.04
N GLY A 293 4.29 14.85 10.32
CA GLY A 293 4.28 14.28 11.65
C GLY A 293 5.66 13.76 12.06
N VAL A 294 5.71 13.19 13.26
CA VAL A 294 6.90 12.56 13.82
C VAL A 294 6.65 11.05 13.90
N ALA A 295 7.51 10.27 13.24
CA ALA A 295 7.51 8.81 13.34
C ALA A 295 8.12 8.36 14.68
N SER A 296 8.02 7.08 15.02
CA SER A 296 8.68 6.54 16.21
C SER A 296 10.21 6.66 16.12
N THR A 297 10.88 6.70 17.26
CA THR A 297 12.34 6.84 17.35
C THR A 297 13.07 5.72 16.62
N GLU A 298 12.50 4.52 16.62
CA GLU A 298 13.05 3.37 15.90
C GLU A 298 13.10 3.59 14.40
N ALA A 299 12.24 4.45 13.85
CA ALA A 299 12.26 4.75 12.42
C ALA A 299 13.58 5.41 12.01
N ASP A 300 14.22 6.17 12.91
CA ASP A 300 15.42 6.97 12.65
C ASP A 300 16.71 6.13 12.58
N ASP A 301 16.61 4.81 12.80
CA ASP A 301 17.73 3.88 12.65
C ASP A 301 18.07 3.65 11.16
N ALA A 302 19.06 4.40 10.68
CA ALA A 302 19.55 4.34 9.31
C ALA A 302 20.21 2.99 8.96
N ASP A 303 20.87 2.34 9.91
CA ASP A 303 21.53 1.04 9.70
C ASP A 303 20.48 -0.05 9.48
N VAL A 304 19.41 -0.04 10.27
CA VAL A 304 18.27 -0.94 10.07
C VAL A 304 17.61 -0.69 8.71
N ALA A 305 17.41 0.59 8.34
CA ALA A 305 16.82 0.94 7.04
C ALA A 305 17.67 0.40 5.87
N GLU A 306 18.98 0.63 5.89
CA GLU A 306 19.89 0.18 4.84
C GLU A 306 19.96 -1.35 4.76
N ARG A 307 19.99 -2.05 5.90
CA ARG A 307 19.98 -3.53 5.92
C ARG A 307 18.68 -4.09 5.37
N LEU A 308 17.54 -3.52 5.75
CA LEU A 308 16.24 -3.90 5.23
C LEU A 308 16.17 -3.68 3.71
N TRP A 309 16.63 -2.53 3.22
CA TRP A 309 16.72 -2.22 1.79
C TRP A 309 17.60 -3.21 1.03
N GLY A 310 18.84 -3.43 1.48
CA GLY A 310 19.77 -4.38 0.88
C GLY A 310 19.24 -5.82 0.90
N ASN A 311 18.49 -6.21 1.93
CA ASN A 311 17.83 -7.53 1.98
C ASN A 311 16.76 -7.68 0.89
N VAL A 312 15.93 -6.65 0.66
CA VAL A 312 14.93 -6.66 -0.41
C VAL A 312 15.61 -6.77 -1.77
N GLN A 313 16.62 -5.95 -2.04
CA GLN A 313 17.35 -5.96 -3.32
C GLN A 313 17.96 -7.34 -3.62
N ARG A 314 18.62 -7.95 -2.63
CA ARG A 314 19.19 -9.30 -2.75
C ARG A 314 18.10 -10.33 -2.98
N TRP A 315 17.06 -10.35 -2.15
CA TRP A 315 15.98 -11.33 -2.25
C TRP A 315 15.27 -11.29 -3.61
N VAL A 316 14.89 -10.10 -4.09
CA VAL A 316 14.23 -9.95 -5.40
C VAL A 316 15.14 -10.44 -6.52
N THR A 317 16.44 -10.13 -6.46
CA THR A 317 17.42 -10.53 -7.49
C THR A 317 17.69 -12.03 -7.48
N GLU A 318 17.85 -12.64 -6.32
CA GLU A 318 18.16 -14.06 -6.15
C GLU A 318 16.98 -14.95 -6.53
N VAL A 319 15.78 -14.67 -6.03
CA VAL A 319 14.57 -15.46 -6.36
C VAL A 319 14.27 -15.39 -7.85
N SER A 320 14.45 -14.22 -8.47
CA SER A 320 14.31 -14.06 -9.92
C SER A 320 15.28 -14.98 -10.68
N LYS A 321 16.57 -15.01 -10.29
CA LYS A 321 17.58 -15.89 -10.91
C LYS A 321 17.24 -17.37 -10.77
N VAL A 322 16.79 -17.81 -9.59
CA VAL A 322 16.43 -19.22 -9.34
C VAL A 322 15.26 -19.63 -10.22
N LYS A 323 14.19 -18.83 -10.26
CA LYS A 323 13.00 -19.13 -11.08
C LYS A 323 13.31 -19.10 -12.58
N SER A 324 14.15 -18.18 -13.05
CA SER A 324 14.61 -18.16 -14.45
C SER A 324 15.38 -19.44 -14.82
N ARG A 325 16.26 -19.92 -13.94
CA ARG A 325 17.00 -21.18 -14.16
C ARG A 325 16.07 -22.39 -14.19
N GLN A 326 15.11 -22.47 -13.28
CA GLN A 326 14.10 -23.54 -13.26
C GLN A 326 13.25 -23.54 -14.54
N ALA A 327 12.74 -22.39 -14.96
CA ALA A 327 11.96 -22.28 -16.19
C ALA A 327 12.74 -22.68 -17.45
N ILE A 328 14.04 -22.34 -17.52
CA ILE A 328 14.93 -22.78 -18.61
C ILE A 328 15.13 -24.30 -18.57
N ALA A 329 15.32 -24.88 -17.38
CA ALA A 329 15.47 -26.32 -17.22
C ALA A 329 14.20 -27.09 -17.62
N GLU A 330 13.02 -26.61 -17.21
CA GLU A 330 11.72 -27.18 -17.56
C GLU A 330 11.45 -27.10 -19.07
N ARG A 331 11.73 -25.96 -19.72
CA ARG A 331 11.60 -25.84 -21.19
C ARG A 331 12.54 -26.77 -21.93
N ARG A 332 13.78 -26.93 -21.44
CA ARG A 332 14.75 -27.89 -22.01
C ARG A 332 14.28 -29.34 -21.81
N HIS A 333 13.64 -29.64 -20.68
CA HIS A 333 13.08 -30.95 -20.41
C HIS A 333 11.86 -31.25 -21.29
N ALA A 334 10.90 -30.32 -21.40
CA ALA A 334 9.74 -30.44 -22.28
C ALA A 334 10.15 -30.57 -23.77
N SER A 335 11.13 -29.79 -24.23
CA SER A 335 11.68 -29.89 -25.58
C SER A 335 12.38 -31.22 -25.85
N ARG A 336 12.96 -31.87 -24.83
CA ARG A 336 13.56 -33.22 -24.96
C ARG A 336 12.51 -34.33 -24.98
N LEU A 337 11.33 -34.08 -24.41
CA LEU A 337 10.21 -35.02 -24.37
C LEU A 337 9.27 -34.90 -25.58
N GLY A 338 9.54 -33.99 -26.53
CA GLY A 338 8.70 -33.81 -27.73
C GLY A 338 7.31 -33.23 -27.45
N LEU A 339 7.06 -32.73 -26.24
CA LEU A 339 5.83 -32.07 -25.85
C LEU A 339 5.94 -30.60 -26.26
N LYS A 340 5.36 -30.25 -27.41
CA LYS A 340 5.16 -28.86 -27.84
C LYS A 340 3.72 -28.45 -27.62
#